data_AF-A0A1Q5SWV9-F1
#
_entry.id   AF-A0A1Q5SWV9-F1
#
_cell.length_a   1.000
_cell.length_b   1.000
_cell.length_c   1.000
_cell.angle_alpha   90.00
_cell.angle_beta   90.00
_cell.angle_gamma   90.00
#
_symmetry.space_group_name_H-M   'P 1'
#
loop_
_entity.id
_entity.type
_entity.pdbx_description
1 polymer ?
#
loop_
_entity_poly.entity_id
_entity_poly.type
_entity_poly.pdbx_seq_one_letter_code
_entity_poly.pdbx_strand_id
1 'polypeptide(L)' 'MPEFDWRSPDSFKSLENAEITHIAWEGLRMNVDYQRDYETMIANSPDGEVTEEFRRRWGICFRPRSAAVFQRTGNLLDT' A
#
# COMPACT_ATOMS: atom_id res chain seq x y z
N MET A 1 -1.76 27.34 -9.82
CA MET A 1 -2.14 26.20 -8.96
C MET A 1 -2.85 26.78 -7.75
N PRO A 2 -4.01 26.25 -7.32
CA PRO A 2 -4.62 26.75 -6.09
C PRO A 2 -3.61 26.61 -4.94
N GLU A 3 -3.49 27.67 -4.14
CA GLU A 3 -2.66 27.66 -2.94
C GLU A 3 -3.21 26.63 -1.96
N PHE A 4 -2.49 25.51 -1.83
CA PHE A 4 -2.82 24.48 -0.86
C PHE A 4 -2.39 24.97 0.52
N ASP A 5 -3.35 25.49 1.28
CA ASP A 5 -3.11 25.94 2.64
C ASP A 5 -3.04 24.74 3.59
N TRP A 6 -1.83 24.20 3.73
CA TRP A 6 -1.55 23.02 4.55
C TRP A 6 -1.81 23.22 6.05
N ARG A 7 -2.14 24.44 6.50
CA ARG A 7 -2.54 24.75 7.88
C ARG A 7 -4.05 24.86 8.08
N SER A 8 -4.83 24.93 7.00
CA SER A 8 -6.27 24.99 7.08
C SER A 8 -6.86 23.60 7.35
N PRO A 9 -7.69 23.44 8.38
CA PRO A 9 -8.37 22.17 8.63
C PRO A 9 -9.31 21.77 7.47
N ASP A 10 -9.81 22.74 6.71
CA ASP A 10 -10.67 22.50 5.54
C ASP A 10 -9.94 21.74 4.43
N SER A 11 -8.62 21.92 4.31
CA SER A 11 -7.77 21.22 3.34
C SER A 11 -7.60 19.73 3.62
N PHE A 12 -7.95 19.27 4.84
CA PHE A 12 -7.91 17.87 5.25
C PHE A 12 -9.31 17.26 5.48
N LYS A 13 -10.40 17.97 5.15
CA LYS A 13 -11.77 17.42 5.25
C LYS A 13 -11.96 16.10 4.49
N SER A 14 -11.25 15.93 3.37
CA SER A 14 -11.24 14.67 2.62
C SER A 14 -10.52 13.53 3.34
N LEU A 15 -9.59 13.85 4.25
CA LEU A 15 -8.90 12.89 5.13
C LEU A 15 -9.72 12.52 6.37
N GLU A 16 -10.72 13.32 6.78
CA GLU A 16 -11.58 12.98 7.93
C GLU A 16 -12.36 11.68 7.72
N ASN A 17 -12.70 11.37 6.46
CA ASN A 17 -13.33 10.10 6.09
C ASN A 17 -12.32 9.04 5.62
N ALA A 18 -11.02 9.38 5.56
CA ALA A 18 -10.01 8.42 5.15
C ALA A 18 -9.76 7.44 6.29
N GLU A 19 -9.70 6.16 5.93
CA GLU A 19 -9.41 5.11 6.90
C GLU A 19 -7.99 5.36 7.47
N ILE A 20 -7.86 5.42 8.80
CA ILE A 20 -6.57 5.65 9.48
C ILE A 20 -5.52 4.63 9.02
N THR A 21 -5.95 3.39 8.73
CA THR A 21 -5.13 2.35 8.13
C THR A 21 -4.50 2.77 6.80
N HIS A 22 -5.25 3.47 5.95
CA HIS A 22 -4.77 3.92 4.64
C HIS A 22 -3.69 5.00 4.79
N ILE A 23 -3.88 5.94 5.71
CA ILE A 23 -2.88 6.99 5.99
C ILE A 23 -1.60 6.37 6.58
N ALA A 24 -1.73 5.46 7.54
CA ALA A 24 -0.60 4.75 8.12
C ALA A 24 0.16 3.94 7.05
N TRP A 25 -0.58 3.32 6.12
CA TRP A 25 -0.01 2.57 5.01
C TRP A 25 0.75 3.46 4.01
N GLU A 26 0.21 4.62 3.64
CA GLU A 26 0.89 5.57 2.77
C GLU A 26 2.19 6.10 3.40
N GLY A 27 2.17 6.39 4.71
CA GLY A 27 3.36 6.78 5.46
C GLY A 27 4.45 5.69 5.44
N LEU A 28 4.06 4.43 5.62
CA LEU A 28 4.98 3.30 5.54
C LEU A 28 5.56 3.12 4.14
N ARG A 29 4.73 3.25 3.10
CA ARG A 29 5.17 3.11 1.70
C ARG A 29 6.18 4.17 1.28
N MET A 30 6.15 5.35 1.88
CA MET A 30 7.10 6.42 1.60
C MET A 30 8.46 6.24 2.30
N ASN A 31 8.58 5.30 3.24
CA ASN A 31 9.83 5.03 3.93
C ASN A 31 10.81 4.28 3.00
N VAL A 32 12.01 4.84 2.80
CA VAL A 32 13.04 4.30 1.89
C VAL A 32 13.60 2.95 2.39
N ASP A 33 13.75 2.78 3.69
CA ASP A 33 14.19 1.51 4.27
C ASP A 33 13.11 0.43 4.07
N TYR A 34 11.84 0.80 4.24
CA TYR A 34 10.72 -0.08 3.94
C TYR A 34 10.71 -0.51 2.46
N GLN A 35 10.92 0.42 1.53
CA GLN A 35 10.98 0.11 0.10
C GLN A 35 12.10 -0.90 -0.21
N ARG A 36 13.31 -0.67 0.31
CA ARG A 36 14.46 -1.56 0.12
C ARG A 36 14.23 -2.96 0.69
N ASP A 37 13.71 -3.04 1.92
CA ASP A 37 13.38 -4.30 2.55
C ASP A 37 12.27 -5.03 1.78
N TYR A 38 11.27 -4.31 1.27
CA TYR A 38 10.18 -4.87 0.47
C TYR A 38 10.66 -5.40 -0.89
N GLU A 39 11.52 -4.67 -1.60
CA GLU A 39 12.13 -5.10 -2.86
C GLU A 39 13.00 -6.36 -2.65
N THR A 40 13.79 -6.37 -1.58
CA THR A 40 14.61 -7.53 -1.20
C THR A 40 13.72 -8.73 -0.88
N MET A 41 12.62 -8.53 -0.15
CA MET A 41 11.67 -9.59 0.18
C MET A 41 11.01 -10.18 -1.07
N ILE A 42 10.49 -9.34 -1.98
CA ILE A 42 9.86 -9.81 -3.23
C ILE A 42 10.85 -10.54 -4.13
N ALA A 43 12.11 -10.11 -4.17
CA ALA A 43 13.15 -10.79 -4.93
C ALA A 43 13.46 -12.21 -4.40
N ASN A 44 13.36 -12.41 -3.08
CA ASN A 44 13.62 -13.70 -2.42
C ASN A 44 12.38 -14.59 -2.30
N SER A 45 11.17 -14.03 -2.41
CA SER A 45 9.91 -14.76 -2.23
C SER A 45 8.88 -14.32 -3.29
N PRO A 46 8.96 -14.89 -4.51
CA PRO A 46 8.06 -14.53 -5.62
C PRO A 46 6.58 -14.91 -5.36
N ASP A 47 6.31 -15.83 -4.43
CA ASP A 47 4.97 -16.14 -3.93
C ASP A 47 4.34 -15.01 -3.08
N GLY A 48 5.12 -13.97 -2.76
CA GLY A 48 4.67 -12.86 -1.93
C GLY A 48 4.46 -13.24 -0.47
N GLU A 49 5.05 -14.35 -0.02
CA GLU A 49 5.05 -14.75 1.38
C GLU A 49 5.93 -13.80 2.19
N VAL A 50 5.29 -13.10 3.12
CA VAL A 50 5.97 -12.12 3.98
C VAL A 50 6.54 -12.84 5.18
N THR A 51 7.87 -12.76 5.34
CA THR A 51 8.58 -13.42 6.44
C THR A 51 8.13 -12.89 7.80
N GLU A 52 8.18 -13.74 8.83
CA GLU A 52 7.85 -13.31 10.20
C GLU A 52 8.72 -12.14 10.67
N GLU A 53 9.99 -12.10 10.25
CA GLU A 53 10.92 -11.02 10.59
C GLU A 53 10.49 -9.68 9.98
N PHE A 54 10.02 -9.69 8.72
CA PHE A 54 9.51 -8.49 8.07
C PHE A 54 8.25 -7.95 8.77
N ARG A 55 7.34 -8.86 9.20
CA ARG A 55 6.13 -8.46 9.95
C ARG A 55 6.48 -7.88 11.32
N ARG A 56 7.44 -8.46 12.05
CA ARG A 56 7.87 -7.94 13.36
C ARG A 56 8.56 -6.59 13.24
N ARG A 57 9.37 -6.39 12.19
CA ARG A 57 10.10 -5.13 11.97
C ARG A 57 9.20 -3.96 11.61
N TRP A 58 8.19 -4.19 10.76
CA TRP A 58 7.33 -3.13 10.23
C TRP A 58 5.92 -3.09 10.83
N GLY A 59 5.55 -4.08 11.66
CA GLY A 59 4.26 -4.15 12.34
C GLY A 59 3.06 -4.42 11.41
N ILE A 60 3.32 -4.95 10.21
CA ILE A 60 2.31 -5.16 9.17
C ILE A 60 1.96 -6.63 9.00
N CYS A 61 0.66 -6.92 8.97
CA CYS A 61 0.13 -8.23 8.58
C CYS A 61 -0.54 -8.07 7.22
N PHE A 62 0.15 -8.43 6.14
CA PHE A 62 -0.53 -8.63 4.87
C PHE A 62 -1.47 -9.81 5.02
N ARG A 63 -2.73 -9.65 4.61
CA ARG A 63 -3.56 -10.82 4.35
C ARG A 63 -2.84 -11.60 3.24
N PRO A 64 -2.60 -12.92 3.42
CA PRO A 64 -2.04 -13.73 2.36
C PRO A 64 -2.91 -13.52 1.12
N ARG A 65 -2.28 -13.26 -0.03
CA ARG A 65 -3.00 -13.16 -1.30
C ARG A 65 -3.71 -14.50 -1.45
N SER A 66 -5.02 -14.53 -1.27
CA SER A 66 -5.81 -15.70 -1.59
C SER A 66 -5.51 -16.02 -3.04
N ALA A 67 -5.04 -17.24 -3.32
CA ALA A 67 -4.75 -17.75 -4.66
C ALA A 67 -6.03 -17.91 -5.52
N ALA A 68 -7.08 -17.16 -5.22
CA ALA A 68 -8.35 -17.20 -5.91
C ALA A 68 -8.44 -16.02 -6.88
N VAL A 69 -8.34 -16.40 -8.16
CA VAL A 69 -8.92 -15.71 -9.32
C VAL A 69 -8.15 -14.47 -9.79
N PHE A 70 -7.07 -14.74 -10.53
CA PHE A 70 -6.72 -13.91 -11.68
C PHE A 70 -7.77 -14.16 -12.78
N GLN A 71 -8.97 -13.59 -12.67
CA GLN A 71 -9.86 -13.46 -13.82
C GLN A 71 -9.28 -12.36 -14.69
N ARG A 72 -8.38 -12.77 -15.58
CA ARG A 72 -8.01 -12.01 -16.77
C ARG A 72 -9.25 -11.95 -17.66
N THR A 73 -10.16 -11.02 -17.40
CA THR A 73 -11.13 -10.60 -18.42
C THR A 73 -10.38 -9.80 -19.47
N GLY A 74 -9.80 -10.53 -20.41
CA GLY A 74 -9.50 -9.97 -21.73
C GLY A 74 -10.82 -9.59 -22.41
N ASN A 75 -10.76 -8.49 -23.15
CA ASN A 75 -11.76 -7.93 -24.07
C ASN A 75 -12.77 -6.98 -23.46
N LEU A 76 -12.50 -5.68 -23.58
CA LEU A 76 -13.51 -4.72 -24.05
C LEU A 76 -12.84 -3.40 -24.51
N LEU A 77 -12.39 -3.35 -25.76
CA LEU A 77 -12.30 -2.13 -26.58
C LEU A 77 -12.37 -2.57 -28.05
N ASP A 78 -13.57 -2.98 -28.47
CA ASP A 78 -14.02 -2.95 -29.85
C ASP A 78 -15.42 -2.30 -29.85
N THR A 79 -15.44 -0.99 -30.12
CA THR A 79 -16.50 -0.16 -30.74
C THR A 79 -16.15 1.30 -30.50
#